data_AF-A0A3E4UNH1-F1
#
_entry.id   AF-A0A3E4UNH1-F1
#
_cell.length_a   1.000
_cell.length_b   1.000
_cell.length_c   1.000
_cell.angle_alpha   90.00
_cell.angle_beta   90.00
_cell.angle_gamma   90.00
#
_symmetry.space_group_name_H-M   'P 1'
#
loop_
_entity.id
_entity.type
_entity.pdbx_description
1 polymer ?
#
loop_
_entity_poly.entity_id
_entity_poly.type
_entity_poly.pdbx_seq_one_letter_code
_entity_poly.pdbx_strand_id
1 'polypeptide(L)' 'MKKIIRKTSIYKVQPPYNNWYSIMTYDGLNRSNIIIVGKKQLLKVSLALIVMLLFNKNTTIDKFKKL' A
#
# COMPACT_ATOMS: atom_id res chain seq x y z
N MET A 1 -1.38 -9.21 24.81
CA MET A 1 -1.81 -8.17 23.85
C MET A 1 -1.78 -8.73 22.43
N LYS A 2 -2.86 -8.60 21.66
CA LYS A 2 -2.87 -8.99 20.25
C LYS A 2 -1.89 -8.09 19.51
N LYS A 3 -0.86 -8.66 18.85
CA LYS A 3 0.14 -7.88 18.12
C LYS A 3 -0.57 -7.11 17.01
N ILE A 4 -0.50 -5.77 17.06
CA ILE A 4 -1.04 -4.92 16.00
C ILE A 4 -0.17 -5.13 14.76
N ILE A 5 -0.68 -5.88 13.79
CA ILE A 5 -0.02 -6.11 12.52
C ILE A 5 -0.49 -5.00 11.58
N ARG A 6 0.42 -4.08 11.24
CA ARG A 6 0.15 -3.09 10.20
C ARG A 6 0.17 -3.79 8.85
N LYS A 7 -0.96 -3.72 8.15
CA LYS A 7 -1.15 -4.33 6.85
C LYS A 7 -1.27 -3.25 5.79
N THR A 8 -0.37 -3.26 4.82
CA THR A 8 -0.44 -2.40 3.65
C THR A 8 -0.87 -3.23 2.45
N SER A 9 -1.78 -2.75 1.62
CA SER A 9 -2.28 -3.42 0.42
C SER A 9 -2.31 -2.45 -0.75
N ILE A 10 -1.94 -2.96 -1.94
CA ILE A 10 -1.85 -2.16 -3.16
C ILE A 10 -2.87 -2.68 -4.17
N TYR A 11 -3.68 -1.77 -4.69
CA TYR A 11 -4.75 -2.05 -5.65
C TYR A 11 -4.57 -1.22 -6.92
N LYS A 12 -4.95 -1.78 -8.06
CA LYS A 12 -5.15 -1.02 -9.28
C LYS A 12 -6.58 -0.49 -9.32
N VAL A 13 -6.73 0.80 -9.61
CA VAL A 13 -8.05 1.44 -9.68
C VAL A 13 -8.75 1.03 -10.98
N GLN A 14 -10.07 0.87 -10.91
CA GLN A 14 -10.90 0.51 -12.07
C GLN A 14 -10.98 1.65 -13.11
N PRO A 15 -11.34 1.34 -14.37
CA PRO A 15 -11.59 2.35 -15.40
C PRO A 15 -12.60 3.40 -14.94
N PRO A 16 -12.45 4.68 -15.35
CA PRO A 16 -11.54 5.22 -16.37
C PRO A 16 -10.09 5.49 -15.90
N TYR A 17 -9.76 5.19 -14.64
CA TYR A 17 -8.50 5.62 -14.00
C TYR A 17 -7.37 4.59 -14.15
N ASN A 18 -7.09 4.16 -15.38
CA ASN A 18 -6.14 3.07 -15.68
C ASN A 18 -4.70 3.30 -15.19
N ASN A 19 -4.32 4.56 -14.94
CA ASN A 19 -3.00 4.96 -14.44
C ASN A 19 -2.98 5.24 -12.93
N TRP A 20 -4.09 5.01 -12.23
CA TRP A 20 -4.20 5.26 -10.79
C TRP A 20 -4.02 3.96 -10.01
N TYR A 21 -3.38 4.11 -8.86
CA TYR A 21 -3.10 3.04 -7.92
C TYR A 21 -3.53 3.49 -6.54
N SER A 22 -4.04 2.58 -5.73
CA SER A 22 -4.49 2.85 -4.38
C SER A 22 -3.63 2.05 -3.41
N ILE A 23 -3.10 2.73 -2.40
CA ILE A 23 -2.35 2.10 -1.31
C ILE A 23 -3.15 2.28 -0.04
N MET A 24 -3.64 1.16 0.48
CA MET A 24 -4.40 1.10 1.70
C MET A 24 -3.51 0.62 2.84
N THR A 25 -3.53 1.32 3.96
CA THR A 25 -2.90 0.89 5.21
C THR A 25 -3.97 0.63 6.27
N TYR A 26 -3.80 -0.45 7.00
CA TYR A 26 -4.65 -0.83 8.12
C TYR A 26 -3.79 -1.18 9.32
N ASP A 27 -4.02 -0.54 10.46
CA ASP A 27 -3.27 -0.77 11.70
C ASP A 27 -4.12 -1.45 12.79
N GLY A 28 -5.21 -2.12 12.40
CA GLY A 28 -6.09 -2.80 13.36
C GLY A 28 -7.20 -1.92 13.94
N LEU A 29 -7.11 -0.60 13.80
CA LEU A 29 -8.11 0.36 14.26
C LEU A 29 -8.53 1.30 13.12
N ASN A 30 -7.56 1.85 12.41
CA ASN A 30 -7.75 2.86 11.38
C ASN A 30 -7.43 2.31 9.99
N ARG A 31 -8.18 2.80 9.01
CA ARG A 31 -7.93 2.57 7.58
C ARG A 31 -7.61 3.90 6.92
N SER A 32 -6.47 3.95 6.24
CA SER A 32 -6.08 5.09 5.42
C SER A 32 -5.84 4.62 3.99
N ASN A 33 -6.21 5.45 3.02
CA ASN A 33 -6.01 5.17 1.62
C ASN A 33 -5.37 6.37 0.93
N ILE A 34 -4.36 6.11 0.11
CA ILE A 34 -3.68 7.12 -0.70
C ILE A 34 -3.81 6.70 -2.16
N ILE A 35 -4.28 7.64 -2.99
CA ILE A 35 -4.31 7.46 -4.44
C ILE A 35 -3.03 8.04 -5.04
N ILE A 36 -2.37 7.23 -5.86
CA ILE A 36 -1.18 7.59 -6.60
C ILE A 36 -1.54 7.63 -8.08
N VAL A 37 -1.21 8.74 -8.72
CA VAL A 37 -1.52 8.97 -10.12
C VAL A 37 -0.24 8.86 -10.95
N GLY A 38 -0.18 7.85 -11.81
CA GLY A 38 0.88 7.67 -12.77
C GLY A 38 2.03 6.78 -12.32
N LYS A 39 2.70 6.19 -13.31
CA LYS A 39 3.73 5.15 -13.13
C LYS A 39 5.00 5.65 -12.44
N LYS A 40 5.43 6.89 -12.69
CA LYS A 40 6.63 7.48 -12.07
C LYS A 40 6.48 7.64 -10.56
N GLN A 41 5.31 8.12 -10.10
CA GLN A 41 5.05 8.23 -8.66
C GLN A 41 4.91 6.85 -8.02
N LEU A 42 4.27 5.90 -8.71
CA LEU A 42 4.18 4.52 -8.22
C LEU A 42 5.56 3.92 -7.94
N LEU A 43 6.54 4.09 -8.83
CA LEU A 43 7.90 3.58 -8.63
C LEU A 43 8.56 4.18 -7.38
N LYS A 44 8.42 5.50 -7.16
CA LYS A 44 8.96 6.18 -5.97
C LYS A 44 8.33 5.64 -4.69
N VAL A 45 7.02 5.44 -4.69
CA VAL A 45 6.30 4.95 -3.51
C VAL A 45 6.59 3.48 -3.25
N SER A 46 6.70 2.65 -4.29
CA SER A 46 7.10 1.24 -4.17
C SER A 46 8.49 1.11 -3.55
N LEU A 47 9.45 1.95 -3.95
CA LEU A 47 10.78 1.97 -3.35
C LEU A 47 10.71 2.34 -1.86
N ALA A 48 9.97 3.40 -1.51
CA ALA A 48 9.78 3.80 -0.11
C ALA A 48 9.13 2.69 0.74
N LEU A 49 8.17 1.95 0.18
CA LEU A 49 7.52 0.81 0.85
C LEU A 49 8.49 -0.36 1.08
N ILE A 50 9.35 -0.67 0.11
CA ILE A 50 10.38 -1.70 0.26
C ILE A 50 11.38 -1.30 1.36
N VAL A 51 11.83 -0.04 1.35
CA VAL A 51 12.71 0.51 2.39
C VAL A 51 12.04 0.40 3.76
N MET A 52 10.77 0.81 3.88
CA MET A 52 10.01 0.69 5.12
C MET A 52 9.91 -0.76 5.61
N LEU A 53 9.68 -1.72 4.72
CA LEU A 53 9.61 -3.14 5.06
C LEU A 53 10.93 -3.66 5.65
N LEU A 54 12.07 -3.24 5.08
CA LEU A 54 13.40 -3.65 5.55
C LEU A 54 13.67 -3.14 6.98
N PHE A 55 13.26 -1.90 7.29
CA PHE A 55 13.51 -1.29 8.59
C PHE A 55 12.43 -1.59 9.65
N ASN A 56 11.20 -1.96 9.24
CA ASN A 56 10.08 -2.19 10.16
C ASN A 56 9.49 -3.61 10.05
N LYS A 57 10.08 -4.54 10.83
CA LYS A 57 9.72 -5.97 10.88
C LYS A 57 8.28 -6.27 11.32
N ASN A 58 7.54 -5.28 11.84
CA ASN A 58 6.15 -5.44 12.27
C ASN A 58 5.12 -4.99 11.21
N THR A 59 5.58 -4.59 10.03
CA THR A 59 4.71 -4.21 8.91
C THR A 59 4.69 -5.33 7.89
N THR A 60 3.49 -5.70 7.42
CA THR A 60 3.31 -6.65 6.33
C THR A 60 2.73 -5.94 5.13
N ILE A 61 3.33 -6.15 3.96
CA ILE A 61 2.81 -5.68 2.67
C ILE A 61 2.18 -6.89 2.00
N ASP A 62 0.87 -6.86 1.84
CA ASP A 62 0.13 -7.92 1.18
C ASP A 62 0.21 -7.76 -0.34
N LYS A 63 0.14 -8.88 -1.06
CA LYS A 63 0.38 -8.93 -2.51
C LYS A 63 -0.65 -8.08 -3.26
N PHE A 64 -0.23 -7.53 -4.40
CA PHE A 64 -1.11 -6.81 -5.31
C PHE A 64 -2.38 -7.61 -5.59
N LYS A 65 -3.55 -7.02 -5.29
CA LYS A 65 -4.85 -7.61 -5.61
C LYS A 65 -5.49 -6.78 -6.71
N LYS A 66 -5.89 -7.46 -7.79
CA LYS A 66 -6.80 -6.89 -8.77
C LYS A 66 -8.18 -6.80 -8.09
N LEU A 67 -8.71 -5.60 -7.97
CA LEU A 67 -10.11 -5.36 -7.60
C LEU A 67 -11.01 -5.75 -8.77
#